data_AF-A0A6J8DMW6-F1
#
_entry.id   AF-A0A6J8DMW6-F1
#
_cell.length_a   1.000
_cell.length_b   1.000
_cell.length_c   1.000
_cell.angle_alpha   90.00
_cell.angle_beta   90.00
_cell.angle_gamma   90.00
#
_symmetry.space_group_name_H-M   'P 1'
#
loop_
_entity.id
_entity.type
_entity.pdbx_description
1 polymer ?
#
loop_
_entity_poly.entity_id
_entity_poly.type
_entity_poly.pdbx_seq_one_letter_code
_entity_poly.pdbx_strand_id
1 'polypeptide(L)'
;MHALNFINFNLPTVTKHPEKQEYIVGVDTSITLTCTSDGNPKPIYSWYKGNQYDIISTDGNFTITDINTTNSGLYICYVTNTINGHTYTKAAQMEVNIVNEANEAKSTTSRITCSNETPDEKELKNDNTAVIVVGTVCGSIILVLSVILFAVIQNKKKTLICPCHDSSVNYESTTHQQDLSLYEGVGRALDVHDYGQLASREHQYTNTNFSSS
;
A
#
# COMPACT_ATOMS: atom_id res chain seq x y z
N MET A 1 -4.36 -57.98 -3.96
CA MET A 1 -3.89 -56.76 -4.65
C MET A 1 -3.92 -55.63 -3.62
N HIS A 2 -2.76 -55.21 -3.11
CA HIS A 2 -2.70 -54.02 -2.25
C HIS A 2 -2.76 -52.80 -3.16
N ALA A 3 -3.85 -52.03 -3.09
CA ALA A 3 -3.91 -50.73 -3.72
C ALA A 3 -2.92 -49.81 -3.00
N LEU A 4 -1.96 -49.25 -3.73
CA LEU A 4 -1.12 -48.18 -3.21
C LEU A 4 -2.00 -46.93 -3.11
N ASN A 5 -2.30 -46.50 -1.88
CA ASN A 5 -2.92 -45.21 -1.63
C ASN A 5 -1.87 -44.12 -1.81
N PHE A 6 -1.84 -43.51 -3.00
CA PHE A 6 -1.03 -42.32 -3.23
C PHE A 6 -1.72 -41.12 -2.56
N ILE A 7 -1.04 -40.49 -1.60
CA ILE A 7 -1.47 -39.21 -1.05
C ILE A 7 -1.25 -38.14 -2.13
N ASN A 8 -2.31 -37.43 -2.51
CA ASN A 8 -2.23 -36.35 -3.50
C ASN A 8 -1.84 -35.03 -2.82
N PHE A 9 -0.63 -34.53 -3.05
CA PHE A 9 -0.17 -33.26 -2.50
C PHE A 9 -0.52 -32.07 -3.39
N ASN A 10 -0.98 -30.97 -2.80
CA ASN A 10 -1.18 -29.68 -3.47
C ASN A 10 -0.68 -28.52 -2.61
N LEU A 11 -0.19 -27.50 -3.29
CA LEU A 11 0.30 -26.26 -2.70
C LEU A 11 -0.83 -25.51 -1.97
N PRO A 12 -0.51 -24.72 -0.94
CA PRO A 12 -1.50 -23.92 -0.26
C PRO A 12 -1.98 -22.82 -1.18
N THR A 13 -3.29 -22.56 -1.17
CA THR A 13 -3.95 -21.51 -1.93
C THR A 13 -5.00 -20.84 -1.07
N VAL A 14 -5.09 -19.51 -1.11
CA VAL A 14 -6.19 -18.81 -0.45
C VAL A 14 -7.38 -18.84 -1.39
N THR A 15 -8.51 -19.38 -0.92
CA THR A 15 -9.74 -19.54 -1.71
C THR A 15 -10.79 -18.49 -1.37
N LYS A 16 -10.80 -17.95 -0.15
CA LYS A 16 -11.74 -16.91 0.27
C LYS A 16 -11.11 -15.94 1.24
N HIS A 17 -11.17 -14.66 0.91
CA HIS A 17 -10.88 -13.52 1.78
C HIS A 17 -11.52 -12.27 1.17
N PRO A 18 -12.05 -11.34 1.96
CA PRO A 18 -12.49 -10.04 1.46
C PRO A 18 -11.31 -9.05 1.42
N GLU A 19 -11.15 -8.32 0.31
CA GLU A 19 -10.06 -7.34 0.15
C GLU A 19 -10.27 -6.09 1.02
N LYS A 20 -11.52 -5.64 1.15
CA LYS A 20 -11.89 -4.43 1.92
C LYS A 20 -13.14 -4.68 2.73
N GLN A 21 -13.18 -4.14 3.94
CA GLN A 21 -14.34 -4.21 4.83
C GLN A 21 -14.51 -2.91 5.60
N GLU A 22 -15.75 -2.50 5.78
CA GLU A 22 -16.12 -1.31 6.54
C GLU A 22 -17.07 -1.68 7.67
N TYR A 23 -16.88 -1.06 8.83
CA TYR A 23 -17.70 -1.28 10.02
C TYR A 23 -17.90 0.03 10.78
N ILE A 24 -18.94 0.08 11.59
CA ILE A 24 -19.34 1.28 12.31
C ILE A 24 -19.37 1.02 13.81
N VAL A 25 -18.62 1.79 14.57
CA VAL A 25 -18.63 1.73 16.05
C VAL A 25 -20.01 2.09 16.56
N GLY A 26 -20.63 1.21 17.35
CA GLY A 26 -21.97 1.38 17.91
C GLY A 26 -23.03 0.53 17.20
N VAL A 27 -22.87 0.32 15.89
CA VAL A 27 -23.66 -0.63 15.10
C VAL A 27 -23.04 -2.03 15.19
N ASP A 28 -21.74 -2.10 14.94
CA ASP A 28 -20.95 -3.32 15.03
C ASP A 28 -20.21 -3.34 16.37
N THR A 29 -20.39 -4.41 17.16
CA THR A 29 -19.66 -4.62 18.42
C THR A 29 -18.44 -5.52 18.25
N SER A 30 -18.48 -6.43 17.28
CA SER A 30 -17.42 -7.39 17.00
C SER A 30 -17.38 -7.74 15.52
N ILE A 31 -16.18 -7.95 14.99
CA ILE A 31 -15.98 -8.29 13.57
C ILE A 31 -15.15 -9.56 13.44
N THR A 32 -15.44 -10.36 12.42
CA THR A 32 -14.70 -11.59 12.13
C THR A 32 -14.07 -11.53 10.75
N LEU A 33 -12.74 -11.49 10.72
CA LEU A 33 -11.96 -11.59 9.50
C LEU A 33 -11.83 -13.07 9.14
N THR A 34 -12.18 -13.43 7.90
CA THR A 34 -12.19 -14.82 7.43
C THR A 34 -11.15 -15.01 6.34
N CYS A 35 -10.31 -16.01 6.51
CA CYS A 35 -9.32 -16.49 5.56
C CYS A 35 -9.53 -17.99 5.36
N THR A 36 -9.91 -18.40 4.15
CA THR A 36 -10.07 -19.81 3.81
C THR A 36 -8.99 -20.20 2.81
N SER A 37 -8.39 -21.36 3.04
CA SER A 37 -7.41 -21.94 2.13
C SER A 37 -7.70 -23.40 1.81
N ASP A 38 -7.15 -23.82 0.68
CA ASP A 38 -7.05 -25.21 0.26
C ASP A 38 -5.58 -25.61 0.16
N GLY A 39 -5.29 -26.90 0.33
CA GLY A 39 -3.95 -27.47 0.30
C GLY A 39 -3.86 -28.81 1.02
N ASN A 40 -2.89 -29.62 0.60
CA ASN A 40 -2.61 -30.94 1.14
C ASN A 40 -1.08 -31.13 1.21
N PRO A 41 -0.49 -31.18 2.41
CA PRO A 41 -1.14 -31.18 3.73
C PRO A 41 -1.97 -29.92 4.02
N LYS A 42 -2.96 -30.06 4.92
CA LYS A 42 -3.86 -28.95 5.30
C LYS A 42 -3.04 -27.73 5.74
N PRO A 43 -3.27 -26.54 5.15
CA PRO A 43 -2.52 -25.35 5.53
C PRO A 43 -2.82 -24.90 6.96
N ILE A 44 -1.81 -24.33 7.61
CA ILE A 44 -1.92 -23.60 8.88
C ILE A 44 -2.04 -22.09 8.61
N TYR A 45 -2.71 -21.37 9.52
CA TYR A 45 -2.96 -19.93 9.39
C TYR A 45 -2.09 -19.15 10.38
N SER A 46 -1.67 -17.95 9.97
CA SER A 46 -1.05 -16.95 10.84
C SER A 46 -1.55 -15.57 10.46
N TRP A 47 -2.17 -14.87 11.39
CA TRP A 47 -2.67 -13.51 11.21
C TRP A 47 -1.71 -12.47 11.78
N TYR A 48 -1.63 -11.34 11.08
CA TYR A 48 -0.86 -10.17 11.48
C TYR A 48 -1.67 -8.91 11.23
N LYS A 49 -1.44 -7.87 12.05
CA LYS A 49 -1.97 -6.53 11.83
C LYS A 49 -0.84 -5.62 11.35
N GLY A 50 -0.96 -5.11 10.12
CA GLY A 50 0.04 -4.29 9.46
C GLY A 50 1.37 -5.02 9.32
N ASN A 51 2.46 -4.36 9.69
CA ASN A 51 3.82 -4.91 9.67
C ASN A 51 4.29 -5.39 11.05
N GLN A 52 3.36 -5.71 11.95
CA GLN A 52 3.71 -6.25 13.27
C GLN A 52 4.27 -7.68 13.11
N TYR A 53 5.24 -8.02 13.95
CA TYR A 53 5.89 -9.34 13.94
C TYR A 53 5.13 -10.38 14.77
N ASP A 54 4.21 -9.93 15.63
CA ASP A 54 3.47 -10.81 16.53
C ASP A 54 2.25 -11.40 15.81
N ILE A 55 2.10 -12.73 15.94
CA ILE A 55 0.93 -13.44 15.43
C ILE A 55 -0.26 -13.11 16.34
N ILE A 56 -1.33 -12.58 15.76
CA ILE A 56 -2.55 -12.22 16.50
C ILE A 56 -3.59 -13.35 16.52
N SER A 57 -3.48 -14.32 15.61
CA SER A 57 -4.31 -15.54 15.57
C SER A 57 -3.70 -16.60 14.66
N THR A 58 -3.97 -17.87 14.94
CA THR A 58 -3.58 -19.02 14.10
C THR A 58 -4.77 -19.77 13.50
N ASP A 59 -5.98 -19.24 13.69
CA ASP A 59 -7.21 -19.83 13.14
C ASP A 59 -7.52 -19.22 11.78
N GLY A 60 -8.30 -19.94 10.95
CA GLY A 60 -8.78 -19.38 9.67
C GLY A 60 -9.68 -18.15 9.85
N ASN A 61 -10.30 -18.02 11.03
CA ASN A 61 -11.11 -16.87 11.39
C ASN A 61 -10.47 -16.13 12.56
N PHE A 62 -10.36 -14.81 12.46
CA PHE A 62 -9.88 -13.94 13.52
C PHE A 62 -10.99 -12.97 13.94
N THR A 63 -11.38 -13.00 15.20
CA THR A 63 -12.46 -12.14 15.72
C THR A 63 -11.89 -11.06 16.61
N ILE A 64 -12.33 -9.82 16.37
CA ILE A 64 -12.02 -8.65 17.18
C ILE A 64 -13.31 -8.28 17.91
N THR A 65 -13.27 -8.27 19.24
CA THR A 65 -14.37 -7.81 20.09
C THR A 65 -14.15 -6.35 20.50
N ASP A 66 -15.22 -5.67 20.90
CA ASP A 66 -15.20 -4.30 21.39
C ASP A 66 -14.47 -3.35 20.42
N ILE A 67 -14.91 -3.41 19.16
CA ILE A 67 -14.24 -2.69 18.08
C ILE A 67 -14.25 -1.18 18.31
N ASN A 68 -13.18 -0.53 17.87
CA ASN A 68 -13.07 0.91 17.81
C ASN A 68 -12.23 1.33 16.58
N THR A 69 -12.13 2.63 16.32
CA THR A 69 -11.44 3.15 15.14
C THR A 69 -9.96 2.77 15.05
N THR A 70 -9.29 2.46 16.17
CA THR A 70 -7.88 2.02 16.20
C THR A 70 -7.71 0.58 15.71
N ASN A 71 -8.78 -0.21 15.66
CA ASN A 71 -8.77 -1.53 15.05
C ASN A 71 -8.69 -1.46 13.51
N SER A 72 -8.90 -0.29 12.90
CA SER A 72 -8.68 -0.10 11.46
C SER A 72 -7.22 -0.40 11.06
N GLY A 73 -7.03 -0.84 9.83
CA GLY A 73 -5.72 -1.08 9.25
C GLY A 73 -5.69 -2.26 8.29
N LEU A 74 -4.48 -2.59 7.86
CA LEU A 74 -4.21 -3.75 7.02
C LEU A 74 -4.10 -5.00 7.90
N TYR A 75 -4.79 -6.06 7.54
CA TYR A 75 -4.64 -7.38 8.14
C TYR A 75 -4.11 -8.36 7.09
N ILE A 76 -3.15 -9.17 7.48
CA ILE A 76 -2.51 -10.14 6.59
C ILE A 76 -2.70 -11.53 7.16
N CYS A 77 -3.33 -12.41 6.39
CA CYS A 77 -3.42 -13.83 6.65
C CYS A 77 -2.36 -14.57 5.84
N TYR A 78 -1.45 -15.26 6.50
CA TYR A 78 -0.56 -16.21 5.85
C TYR A 78 -1.10 -17.63 5.99
N VAL A 79 -1.10 -18.37 4.88
CA VAL A 79 -1.45 -19.79 4.84
C VAL A 79 -0.24 -20.58 4.39
N THR A 80 0.15 -21.56 5.19
CA THR A 80 1.41 -22.28 5.01
C THR A 80 1.17 -23.78 5.02
N ASN A 81 1.75 -24.52 4.08
CA ASN A 81 1.88 -25.97 4.19
C ASN A 81 3.32 -26.41 3.89
N THR A 82 3.68 -27.61 4.36
CA THR A 82 4.99 -28.20 4.11
C THR A 82 4.83 -29.50 3.34
N ILE A 83 5.48 -29.60 2.19
CA ILE A 83 5.48 -30.78 1.32
C ILE A 83 6.92 -31.24 1.17
N ASN A 84 7.21 -32.50 1.54
CA ASN A 84 8.54 -33.10 1.45
C ASN A 84 9.66 -32.26 2.09
N GLY A 85 9.38 -31.62 3.23
CA GLY A 85 10.34 -30.75 3.94
C GLY A 85 10.47 -29.33 3.38
N HIS A 86 9.77 -29.01 2.28
CA HIS A 86 9.71 -27.66 1.73
C HIS A 86 8.46 -26.92 2.20
N THR A 87 8.65 -25.71 2.73
CA THR A 87 7.56 -24.87 3.20
C THR A 87 7.10 -23.93 2.10
N TYR A 88 5.80 -23.93 1.84
CA TYR A 88 5.13 -23.06 0.89
C TYR A 88 4.16 -22.15 1.62
N THR A 89 4.19 -20.87 1.29
CA THR A 89 3.33 -19.86 1.93
C THR A 89 2.59 -19.06 0.87
N LYS A 90 1.34 -18.68 1.17
CA LYS A 90 0.56 -17.68 0.46
C LYS A 90 0.03 -16.66 1.45
N ALA A 91 -0.22 -15.45 0.98
CA ALA A 91 -0.74 -14.36 1.80
C ALA A 91 -2.03 -13.80 1.19
N ALA A 92 -2.93 -13.37 2.05
CA ALA A 92 -4.13 -12.61 1.71
C ALA A 92 -4.17 -11.34 2.55
N GLN A 93 -4.46 -10.23 1.91
CA GLN A 93 -4.49 -8.91 2.52
C GLN A 93 -5.92 -8.41 2.62
N MET A 94 -6.24 -7.76 3.74
CA MET A 94 -7.57 -7.26 4.04
C MET A 94 -7.46 -5.85 4.63
N GLU A 95 -8.06 -4.87 3.99
CA GLU A 95 -8.17 -3.51 4.50
C GLU A 95 -9.45 -3.39 5.35
N VAL A 96 -9.27 -3.10 6.63
CA VAL A 96 -10.38 -2.91 7.58
C VAL A 96 -10.49 -1.43 7.92
N ASN A 97 -11.65 -0.84 7.64
CA ASN A 97 -11.97 0.54 7.95
C ASN A 97 -13.10 0.59 8.99
N ILE A 98 -12.81 1.08 10.19
CA ILE A 98 -13.79 1.21 11.28
C ILE A 98 -13.99 2.69 11.55
N VAL A 99 -15.22 3.17 11.31
CA VAL A 99 -15.60 4.58 11.49
C VAL A 99 -16.57 4.72 12.65
N ASN A 100 -16.64 5.92 13.23
CA ASN A 100 -17.72 6.25 14.16
C ASN A 100 -18.98 6.63 13.37
N GLU A 101 -20.17 6.40 13.92
CA GLU A 101 -21.47 6.78 13.32
C GLU A 101 -21.50 8.24 12.82
N ALA A 102 -20.79 9.16 13.48
CA ALA A 102 -20.72 10.57 13.09
C ALA A 102 -19.90 10.83 11.81
N ASN A 103 -19.03 9.91 11.39
CA ASN A 103 -18.12 10.07 10.25
C ASN A 103 -18.67 9.46 8.95
N GLU A 104 -19.63 8.54 9.05
CA GLU A 104 -20.27 7.92 7.88
C GLU A 104 -21.20 8.91 7.14
N ALA A 105 -21.76 9.88 7.88
CA ALA A 105 -22.47 11.03 7.32
C ALA A 105 -21.58 11.96 6.45
N LYS A 106 -20.28 11.68 6.31
CA LYS A 106 -19.33 12.49 5.51
C LYS A 106 -18.73 11.75 4.29
N SER A 107 -19.08 10.48 4.05
CA SER A 107 -18.65 9.74 2.84
C SER A 107 -19.78 9.57 1.81
N THR A 108 -20.80 10.43 1.86
CA THR A 108 -21.86 10.49 0.85
C THR A 108 -21.93 11.89 0.24
N THR A 109 -21.37 12.00 -0.96
CA THR A 109 -21.72 12.99 -1.98
C THR A 109 -21.47 14.47 -1.65
N SER A 110 -20.30 14.99 -2.06
CA SER A 110 -20.17 16.42 -2.42
C SER A 110 -21.02 16.72 -3.66
N ARG A 111 -22.33 16.96 -3.48
CA ARG A 111 -23.19 17.57 -4.51
C ARG A 111 -22.90 19.08 -4.48
N ILE A 112 -21.95 19.53 -5.30
CA ILE A 112 -21.87 20.94 -5.67
C ILE A 112 -23.13 21.24 -6.48
N THR A 113 -24.06 21.98 -5.88
CA THR A 113 -25.25 22.49 -6.57
C THR A 113 -25.01 23.98 -6.78
N CYS A 114 -24.76 24.40 -8.01
CA CYS A 114 -24.69 25.82 -8.35
C CYS A 114 -26.13 26.31 -8.57
N SER A 115 -26.61 27.21 -7.70
CA SER A 115 -27.86 27.94 -7.88
C SER A 115 -27.57 29.25 -8.60
N ASN A 116 -28.24 29.49 -9.73
CA ASN A 116 -28.23 30.79 -10.41
C ASN A 116 -29.15 31.75 -9.66
N GLU A 117 -28.59 32.71 -8.93
CA GLU A 117 -29.31 33.91 -8.52
C GLU A 117 -28.86 35.08 -9.40
N THR A 118 -29.78 35.60 -10.19
CA THR A 118 -29.69 36.92 -10.85
C THR A 118 -30.05 38.00 -9.85
N PRO A 119 -29.20 39.03 -9.62
CA PRO A 119 -29.60 40.23 -8.91
C PRO A 119 -29.95 41.37 -9.88
N ASP A 120 -31.12 41.96 -9.66
CA ASP A 120 -31.66 43.15 -10.30
C ASP A 120 -30.72 44.38 -10.29
N GLU A 121 -30.73 45.06 -11.45
CA GLU A 121 -30.61 46.49 -11.73
C GLU A 121 -30.19 47.47 -10.61
N LYS A 122 -29.09 48.22 -10.87
CA LYS A 122 -28.99 49.67 -10.59
C LYS A 122 -28.14 50.39 -11.64
N GLU A 123 -28.74 51.32 -12.37
CA GLU A 123 -28.05 52.35 -13.15
C GLU A 123 -27.33 53.37 -12.26
N LEU A 124 -26.14 53.83 -12.68
CA LEU A 124 -25.70 55.21 -12.42
C LEU A 124 -24.67 55.73 -13.45
N LYS A 125 -25.20 56.58 -14.35
CA LYS A 125 -24.69 57.85 -14.87
C LYS A 125 -23.39 57.93 -15.70
N ASN A 126 -23.62 58.30 -16.96
CA ASN A 126 -22.77 58.97 -17.95
C ASN A 126 -21.78 60.03 -17.40
N ASP A 127 -20.58 60.10 -18.00
CA ASP A 127 -20.03 61.35 -18.55
C ASP A 127 -18.82 61.11 -19.51
N ASN A 128 -19.09 61.34 -20.80
CA ASN A 128 -18.37 62.24 -21.72
C ASN A 128 -16.94 61.88 -22.19
N THR A 129 -16.87 61.34 -23.41
CA THR A 129 -16.20 61.95 -24.58
C THR A 129 -15.12 63.00 -24.31
N ALA A 130 -13.89 62.68 -24.71
CA ALA A 130 -12.89 63.54 -25.38
C ALA A 130 -11.46 63.46 -24.80
N VAL A 131 -10.78 62.31 -24.94
CA VAL A 131 -9.33 62.29 -25.22
C VAL A 131 -8.98 61.10 -26.12
N ILE A 132 -9.65 60.96 -27.26
CA ILE A 132 -9.23 60.04 -28.32
C ILE A 132 -8.38 60.86 -29.28
N VAL A 133 -7.07 60.98 -29.03
CA VAL A 133 -5.94 60.92 -29.99
C VAL A 133 -4.62 61.14 -29.20
N VAL A 134 -4.33 60.29 -28.20
CA VAL A 134 -2.95 60.05 -27.70
C VAL A 134 -2.79 58.61 -27.17
N GLY A 135 -3.87 57.94 -26.75
CA GLY A 135 -3.83 56.57 -26.23
C GLY A 135 -3.61 55.44 -27.26
N THR A 136 -3.95 55.65 -28.53
CA THR A 136 -3.82 54.61 -29.58
C THR A 136 -2.36 54.37 -29.99
N VAL A 137 -1.51 55.39 -29.90
CA VAL A 137 -0.06 55.26 -30.19
C VAL A 137 0.66 54.59 -29.01
N CYS A 138 0.26 54.86 -27.78
CA CYS A 138 0.87 54.24 -26.60
C CYS A 138 0.47 52.77 -26.41
N GLY A 139 -0.81 52.43 -26.64
CA GLY A 139 -1.30 51.05 -26.56
C GLY A 139 -0.70 50.11 -27.62
N SER A 140 -0.50 50.61 -28.84
CA SER A 140 0.14 49.84 -29.91
C SER A 140 1.63 49.65 -29.66
N ILE A 141 2.36 50.65 -29.14
CA ILE A 141 3.76 50.49 -28.74
C ILE A 141 3.92 49.48 -27.59
N ILE A 142 3.05 49.51 -26.57
CA ILE A 142 3.08 48.53 -25.46
C ILE A 142 2.79 47.12 -25.95
N LEU A 143 1.79 46.93 -26.83
CA LEU A 143 1.52 45.62 -27.43
C LEU A 143 2.70 45.12 -28.25
N VAL A 144 3.31 45.98 -29.09
CA VAL A 144 4.49 45.61 -29.89
C VAL A 144 5.68 45.26 -29.00
N LEU A 145 5.96 46.04 -27.95
CA LEU A 145 7.03 45.75 -26.99
C LEU A 145 6.78 44.46 -26.18
N SER A 146 5.53 44.19 -25.80
CA SER A 146 5.17 42.95 -25.09
C SER A 146 5.32 41.71 -25.97
N VAL A 147 4.95 41.80 -27.26
CA VAL A 147 5.14 40.73 -28.25
C VAL A 147 6.62 40.52 -28.55
N ILE A 148 7.41 41.59 -28.68
CA ILE A 148 8.86 41.51 -28.86
C ILE A 148 9.50 40.87 -27.63
N LEU A 149 9.12 41.27 -26.40
CA LEU A 149 9.65 40.68 -25.18
C LEU A 149 9.28 39.20 -25.07
N PHE A 150 8.03 38.83 -25.39
CA PHE A 150 7.59 37.45 -25.43
C PHE A 150 8.35 36.65 -26.50
N ALA A 151 8.57 37.21 -27.69
CA ALA A 151 9.37 36.60 -28.75
C ALA A 151 10.84 36.44 -28.35
N VAL A 152 11.43 37.38 -27.61
CA VAL A 152 12.79 37.28 -27.05
C VAL A 152 12.86 36.22 -25.95
N ILE A 153 11.83 36.11 -25.10
CA ILE A 153 11.72 35.06 -24.07
C ILE A 153 11.58 33.67 -24.70
N GLN A 154 10.79 33.56 -25.78
CA GLN A 154 10.64 32.31 -26.52
C GLN A 154 11.86 31.99 -27.41
N ASN A 155 12.58 33.00 -27.89
CA ASN A 155 13.86 32.85 -28.59
C ASN A 155 15.02 32.48 -27.65
N LYS A 156 14.98 32.90 -26.36
CA LYS A 156 15.91 32.39 -25.34
C LYS A 156 15.68 30.92 -25.00
N LYS A 157 14.51 30.37 -25.33
CA LYS A 157 14.14 28.98 -25.04
C LYS A 157 14.29 28.02 -26.22
N LYS A 158 14.81 28.44 -27.36
CA LYS A 158 15.02 27.54 -28.50
C LYS A 158 16.48 27.52 -28.95
N THR A 159 17.08 26.34 -28.73
CA THR A 159 18.35 25.80 -29.26
C THR A 159 19.55 26.03 -28.33
N LEU A 160 19.96 25.11 -27.44
CA LEU A 160 20.63 23.80 -27.66
C LEU A 160 20.73 23.09 -26.27
N ILE A 161 20.33 21.83 -25.98
CA ILE A 161 21.00 20.51 -26.21
C ILE A 161 20.06 19.39 -25.64
N CYS A 162 20.06 18.19 -26.26
CA CYS A 162 19.55 16.89 -25.75
C CYS A 162 20.76 15.99 -25.35
N PRO A 163 20.67 14.93 -24.50
CA PRO A 163 19.66 13.86 -24.59
C PRO A 163 19.06 13.33 -23.26
N CYS A 164 17.94 12.60 -23.42
CA CYS A 164 17.27 11.58 -22.57
C CYS A 164 17.60 11.55 -21.06
N HIS A 165 16.64 11.51 -20.14
CA HIS A 165 15.85 10.28 -19.88
C HIS A 165 14.58 10.61 -19.07
N ASP A 166 13.48 10.06 -19.57
CA ASP A 166 12.18 9.94 -18.90
C ASP A 166 12.29 8.95 -17.71
N SER A 167 11.57 9.21 -16.64
CA SER A 167 11.24 8.19 -15.64
C SER A 167 9.74 8.18 -15.42
N SER A 168 9.03 7.81 -16.48
CA SER A 168 7.92 6.89 -16.34
C SER A 168 8.50 5.52 -15.94
N VAL A 169 8.04 4.94 -14.83
CA VAL A 169 8.22 3.49 -14.60
C VAL A 169 6.84 2.87 -14.63
N ASN A 170 6.45 2.43 -15.84
CA ASN A 170 5.77 1.15 -15.96
C ASN A 170 6.80 0.06 -15.64
N TYR A 171 6.45 -0.93 -14.83
CA TYR A 171 7.14 -2.22 -14.90
C TYR A 171 6.32 -3.11 -15.83
N GLU A 172 6.77 -3.26 -17.07
CA GLU A 172 6.52 -4.48 -17.82
C GLU A 172 7.77 -5.34 -17.65
N SER A 173 7.63 -6.49 -16.99
CA SER A 173 8.72 -7.42 -16.75
C SER A 173 8.93 -8.32 -17.96
N THR A 174 10.01 -8.10 -18.72
CA THR A 174 10.59 -9.14 -19.58
C THR A 174 12.10 -9.18 -19.43
N THR A 175 12.56 -10.27 -18.79
CA THR A 175 13.75 -11.07 -19.10
C THR A 175 14.94 -10.38 -19.80
N HIS A 176 16.07 -10.28 -19.10
CA HIS A 176 17.36 -10.64 -19.71
C HIS A 176 18.21 -11.43 -18.72
N GLN A 177 18.72 -12.53 -19.25
CA GLN A 177 19.58 -13.53 -18.65
C GLN A 177 20.88 -12.89 -18.18
N GLN A 178 21.24 -13.12 -16.92
CA GLN A 178 22.60 -12.90 -16.43
C GLN A 178 23.27 -14.27 -16.36
N ASP A 179 24.07 -14.54 -17.39
CA ASP A 179 25.03 -15.64 -17.38
C ASP A 179 26.06 -15.36 -16.28
N LEU A 180 26.12 -16.27 -15.30
CA LEU A 180 27.14 -16.31 -14.26
C LEU A 180 27.80 -17.70 -14.27
N SER A 181 28.23 -18.16 -15.44
CA SER A 181 29.21 -19.23 -15.56
C SER A 181 30.63 -18.69 -15.28
N LEU A 182 30.98 -18.37 -14.03
CA LEU A 182 32.36 -18.45 -13.54
C LEU A 182 32.43 -18.33 -12.00
N TYR A 183 31.99 -19.37 -11.29
CA TYR A 183 32.52 -19.70 -9.96
C TYR A 183 32.33 -21.21 -9.74
N GLU A 184 33.04 -22.01 -10.54
CA GLU A 184 33.50 -23.30 -10.03
C GLU A 184 34.62 -23.00 -9.02
N GLY A 185 34.43 -23.42 -7.77
CA GLY A 185 35.54 -23.55 -6.83
C GLY A 185 35.28 -23.03 -5.42
N VAL A 186 34.95 -23.98 -4.55
CA VAL A 186 35.24 -24.02 -3.11
C VAL A 186 34.30 -23.24 -2.18
N GLY A 187 33.31 -23.96 -1.65
CA GLY A 187 32.59 -23.58 -0.43
C GLY A 187 31.63 -24.68 -0.01
N ARG A 188 32.08 -25.59 0.86
CA ARG A 188 31.27 -26.71 1.39
C ARG A 188 30.00 -26.20 2.07
N ALA A 189 28.91 -26.95 1.88
CA ALA A 189 27.68 -26.83 2.66
C ALA A 189 27.98 -26.93 4.17
N LEU A 190 27.48 -25.98 4.95
CA LEU A 190 27.36 -26.13 6.40
C LEU A 190 25.97 -26.70 6.70
N ASP A 191 25.98 -27.88 7.30
CA ASP A 191 24.81 -28.68 7.67
C ASP A 191 24.09 -28.06 8.89
N VAL A 192 22.76 -28.20 8.94
CA VAL A 192 21.90 -27.68 10.02
C VAL A 192 21.97 -28.62 11.22
N HIS A 193 23.10 -28.60 11.93
CA HIS A 193 23.27 -29.31 13.21
C HIS A 193 23.81 -28.40 14.34
N ASP A 194 24.00 -27.10 14.11
CA ASP A 194 24.68 -26.20 15.08
C ASP A 194 23.84 -25.02 15.60
N TYR A 195 22.51 -25.04 15.44
CA TYR A 195 21.63 -24.08 16.12
C TYR A 195 21.14 -24.55 17.50
N GLY A 196 21.58 -25.73 17.96
CA GLY A 196 21.19 -26.34 19.23
C GLY A 196 22.10 -26.07 20.44
N GLN A 197 23.21 -25.34 20.30
CA GLN A 197 24.20 -25.15 21.38
C GLN A 197 24.40 -23.70 21.86
N LEU A 198 23.72 -22.70 21.25
CA LEU A 198 23.85 -21.29 21.66
C LEU A 198 22.70 -20.77 22.53
N ALA A 199 21.77 -21.64 22.94
CA ALA A 199 20.69 -21.32 23.90
C ALA A 199 20.81 -22.09 25.24
N SER A 200 21.95 -22.72 25.53
CA SER A 200 22.23 -23.40 26.82
C SER A 200 23.34 -22.74 27.65
N ARG A 201 23.84 -21.56 27.25
CA ARG A 201 24.91 -20.84 27.97
C ARG A 201 24.50 -19.48 28.54
N GLU A 202 23.21 -19.26 28.80
CA GLU A 202 22.71 -18.10 29.57
C GLU A 202 21.89 -18.50 30.81
N HIS A 203 21.96 -19.76 31.25
CA HIS A 203 21.31 -20.25 32.49
C HIS A 203 22.29 -20.74 33.56
N GLN A 204 23.54 -20.27 33.56
CA GLN A 204 24.51 -20.58 34.63
C GLN A 204 25.19 -19.36 35.30
N TYR A 205 24.70 -18.13 35.11
CA TYR A 205 25.28 -16.95 35.78
C TYR A 205 24.25 -16.04 36.46
N THR A 206 23.21 -16.59 37.09
CA THR A 206 22.34 -15.84 38.03
C THR A 206 21.76 -16.73 39.13
N ASN A 207 22.57 -17.65 39.68
CA ASN A 207 22.19 -18.30 40.94
C ASN A 207 23.40 -18.77 41.76
N THR A 208 24.00 -17.84 42.48
CA THR A 208 24.64 -18.13 43.78
C THR A 208 24.08 -17.14 44.80
N ASN A 209 22.88 -17.44 45.32
CA ASN A 209 22.40 -16.97 46.62
C ASN A 209 23.43 -17.39 47.70
N PHE A 210 23.86 -16.54 48.63
CA PHE A 210 23.11 -16.04 49.77
C PHE A 210 22.49 -17.14 50.65
N SER A 211 23.29 -17.70 51.57
CA SER A 211 22.93 -18.09 52.95
C SER A 211 24.22 -18.59 53.64
N SER A 212 24.85 -17.85 54.56
CA SER A 212 24.59 -17.84 56.01
C SER A 212 24.56 -19.22 56.69
N SER A 213 25.72 -19.67 57.21
CA SER A 213 25.95 -20.20 58.57
C SER A 213 27.42 -20.51 58.76
#